data_AF-A0A5R2MTM3-F1
#
_entry.id   AF-A0A5R2MTM3-F1
#
_cell.length_a   1.000
_cell.length_b   1.000
_cell.length_c   1.000
_cell.angle_alpha   90.00
_cell.angle_beta   90.00
_cell.angle_gamma   90.00
#
_symmetry.space_group_name_H-M   'P 1'
#
loop_
_entity.id
_entity.type
_entity.pdbx_description
1 polymer ?
#
loop_
_entity_poly.entity_id
_entity_poly.type
_entity_poly.pdbx_seq_one_letter_code
_entity_poly.pdbx_strand_id
1 'polypeptide(L)'
;TMRRIRSQPKIAHIPLISVTAKAMKGDRQKCLDAGASDYIAKPVDLDLLLALLRVWVGRSRSRAGTSRIDDGDRNLIAPRQI
;
A
#
# COMPACT_ATOMS: atom_id res chain seq x y z
N THR A 1 -4.43 0.21 13.35
CA THR A 1 -3.23 -0.27 12.61
C THR A 1 -3.15 0.27 11.19
N MET A 2 -4.14 0.02 10.32
CA MET A 2 -4.09 0.44 8.91
C MET A 2 -3.88 1.96 8.73
N ARG A 3 -4.60 2.78 9.52
CA ARG A 3 -4.40 4.25 9.54
C ARG A 3 -2.95 4.66 9.82
N ARG A 4 -2.25 3.94 10.72
CA ARG A 4 -0.82 4.19 11.03
C ARG A 4 0.11 3.79 9.89
N ILE A 5 -0.25 2.78 9.09
CA ILE A 5 0.50 2.42 7.89
C ILE A 5 0.30 3.51 6.84
N ARG A 6 -0.94 3.97 6.63
CA ARG A 6 -1.25 5.05 5.69
C ARG A 6 -0.69 6.41 6.08
N SER A 7 -0.40 6.66 7.35
CA SER A 7 0.25 7.89 7.79
C SER A 7 1.75 7.94 7.50
N GLN A 8 2.37 6.87 6.99
CA GLN A 8 3.80 6.83 6.64
C GLN A 8 3.98 7.05 5.13
N PRO A 9 4.44 8.23 4.66
CA PRO A 9 4.46 8.57 3.23
C PRO A 9 5.22 7.56 2.36
N LYS A 10 6.35 7.06 2.87
CA LYS A 10 7.22 6.08 2.18
C LYS A 10 6.50 4.79 1.80
N ILE A 11 5.49 4.37 2.58
CA ILE A 11 4.75 3.12 2.37
C ILE A 11 3.25 3.34 2.17
N ALA A 12 2.77 4.58 2.19
CA ALA A 12 1.34 4.90 2.11
C ALA A 12 0.70 4.42 0.79
N HIS A 13 1.48 4.19 -0.25
CA HIS A 13 1.03 3.77 -1.57
C HIS A 13 1.00 2.25 -1.77
N ILE A 14 1.58 1.46 -0.86
CA ILE A 14 1.64 0.00 -1.04
C ILE A 14 0.23 -0.62 -0.93
N PRO A 15 -0.09 -1.67 -1.71
CA PRO A 15 -1.32 -2.41 -1.53
C PRO A 15 -1.41 -3.03 -0.12
N LEU A 16 -2.55 -2.87 0.55
CA LEU A 16 -2.79 -3.41 1.90
C LEU A 16 -4.05 -4.28 1.89
N ILE A 17 -3.90 -5.60 1.87
CA ILE A 17 -5.03 -6.53 1.92
C ILE A 17 -5.25 -6.93 3.39
N SER A 18 -6.44 -6.66 3.91
CA SER A 18 -6.82 -7.04 5.28
C SER A 18 -7.42 -8.44 5.29
N VAL A 19 -6.97 -9.29 6.23
CA VAL A 19 -7.50 -10.65 6.42
C VAL A 19 -8.04 -10.78 7.84
N THR A 20 -9.33 -11.10 8.00
CA THR A 20 -9.95 -11.26 9.33
C THR A 20 -10.40 -12.70 9.60
N ALA A 21 -10.28 -13.14 10.85
CA ALA A 21 -10.82 -14.41 11.33
C ALA A 21 -12.32 -14.38 11.62
N LYS A 22 -12.88 -13.18 11.86
CA LYS A 22 -14.30 -12.98 12.18
C LYS A 22 -14.83 -11.87 11.28
N ALA A 23 -15.64 -12.24 10.30
CA ALA A 23 -16.25 -11.30 9.37
C ALA A 23 -17.63 -10.89 9.88
N MET A 24 -17.73 -9.71 10.50
CA MET A 24 -19.00 -9.15 10.92
C MET A 24 -19.54 -8.16 9.89
N LYS A 25 -20.85 -7.90 9.93
CA LYS A 25 -21.47 -6.87 9.10
C LYS A 25 -20.75 -5.54 9.29
N GLY A 26 -20.26 -4.97 8.19
CA GLY A 26 -19.56 -3.69 8.17
C GLY A 26 -18.04 -3.76 8.43
N ASP A 27 -17.46 -4.92 8.78
CA ASP A 27 -16.01 -5.02 8.98
C ASP A 27 -15.22 -4.75 7.70
N ARG A 28 -15.75 -5.21 6.56
CA ARG A 28 -15.21 -4.88 5.25
C ARG A 28 -15.08 -3.36 5.08
N GLN A 29 -16.18 -2.63 5.30
CA GLN A 29 -16.19 -1.18 5.10
C GLN A 29 -15.25 -0.48 6.10
N LYS A 30 -15.29 -0.87 7.38
CA LYS A 30 -14.37 -0.33 8.40
C LYS A 30 -12.90 -0.51 8.02
N CYS A 31 -12.52 -1.64 7.43
CA CYS A 31 -11.15 -1.89 7.00
C CYS A 31 -10.78 -0.99 5.82
N LEU A 32 -11.66 -0.87 4.82
CA LEU A 32 -11.44 0.00 3.67
C LEU A 32 -11.32 1.47 4.10
N ASP A 33 -12.22 1.95 4.96
CA ASP A 33 -12.20 3.31 5.52
C ASP A 33 -10.95 3.57 6.38
N ALA A 34 -10.40 2.53 7.01
CA ALA A 34 -9.15 2.61 7.76
C ALA A 34 -7.91 2.59 6.84
N GLY A 35 -8.09 2.39 5.53
CA GLY A 35 -7.05 2.42 4.53
C GLY A 35 -6.64 1.05 4.00
N ALA A 36 -7.43 -0.01 4.17
CA ALA A 36 -7.19 -1.25 3.42
C ALA A 36 -7.46 -1.01 1.92
N SER A 37 -6.61 -1.61 1.09
CA SER A 37 -6.83 -1.72 -0.35
C SER A 37 -7.88 -2.77 -0.67
N ASP A 38 -7.90 -3.85 0.11
CA ASP A 38 -8.88 -4.92 -0.03
C ASP A 38 -9.13 -5.67 1.29
N TYR A 39 -10.11 -6.57 1.26
CA TYR A 39 -10.58 -7.32 2.42
C TYR A 39 -10.91 -8.77 2.06
N ILE A 40 -10.42 -9.70 2.89
CA ILE A 40 -10.67 -11.13 2.78
C ILE A 40 -11.06 -11.67 4.16
N ALA A 41 -12.10 -12.51 4.20
CA ALA A 41 -12.48 -13.25 5.40
C ALA A 41 -11.79 -14.63 5.43
N LYS A 42 -11.47 -15.13 6.62
CA LYS A 42 -11.08 -16.54 6.80
C LYS A 42 -12.34 -17.44 6.85
N PRO A 43 -12.23 -18.70 6.40
CA PRO A 43 -11.05 -19.31 5.77
C PRO A 43 -10.76 -18.68 4.41
N VAL A 44 -9.47 -18.47 4.12
CA VAL A 44 -9.06 -17.80 2.89
C VAL A 44 -9.14 -18.79 1.73
N ASP A 45 -9.92 -18.43 0.72
CA ASP A 45 -9.87 -19.06 -0.60
C ASP A 45 -8.56 -18.67 -1.29
N LEU A 46 -7.72 -19.67 -1.61
CA LEU A 46 -6.41 -19.45 -2.25
C LEU A 46 -6.55 -18.88 -3.66
N ASP A 47 -7.55 -19.30 -4.43
CA ASP A 47 -7.73 -18.84 -5.81
C ASP A 47 -8.13 -17.36 -5.81
N LEU A 48 -9.02 -16.96 -4.90
CA LEU A 48 -9.37 -15.57 -4.67
C LEU A 48 -8.15 -14.74 -4.23
N LEU A 49 -7.36 -15.24 -3.28
CA LEU A 49 -6.16 -14.55 -2.82
C LEU A 49 -5.15 -14.36 -3.96
N LEU A 50 -4.90 -15.39 -4.76
CA LEU A 50 -3.98 -15.34 -5.89
C LEU A 50 -4.47 -14.35 -6.96
N ALA A 51 -5.78 -14.33 -7.25
CA ALA A 51 -6.36 -13.35 -8.16
C ALA A 51 -6.14 -11.91 -7.66
N LEU A 52 -6.39 -11.64 -6.38
CA LEU A 52 -6.16 -10.34 -5.76
C LEU A 52 -4.68 -9.93 -5.82
N LEU A 53 -3.78 -10.84 -5.47
CA LEU A 53 -2.33 -10.58 -5.52
C LEU A 53 -1.89 -10.22 -6.94
N ARG A 54 -2.35 -10.94 -7.97
CA ARG A 54 -2.03 -10.63 -9.38
C ARG A 54 -2.45 -9.21 -9.77
N VAL A 55 -3.66 -8.79 -9.39
CA VAL A 55 -4.17 -7.44 -9.64
C VAL A 55 -3.31 -6.38 -8.96
N TRP A 56 -3.01 -6.56 -7.67
CA TRP A 56 -2.28 -5.56 -6.89
C TRP A 56 -0.79 -5.48 -7.24
N VAL A 57 -0.15 -6.60 -7.59
CA VAL A 57 1.23 -6.62 -8.09
C VAL A 57 1.31 -5.95 -9.46
N GLY A 58 0.38 -6.27 -10.38
CA GLY A 58 0.31 -5.62 -11.69
C GLY A 58 0.20 -4.09 -11.56
N ARG A 59 -0.73 -3.62 -10.72
CA ARG A 59 -0.92 -2.19 -10.44
C ARG A 59 0.29 -1.52 -9.78
N SER A 60 0.98 -2.22 -8.89
CA SER A 60 2.19 -1.70 -8.23
C SER A 60 3.32 -1.46 -9.23
N ARG A 61 3.47 -2.34 -10.23
CA ARG A 61 4.48 -2.18 -11.29
C ARG A 61 4.19 -0.98 -12.20
N SER A 62 2.91 -0.70 -12.48
CA SER A 62 2.51 0.48 -13.25
C SER A 62 2.82 1.79 -12.53
N ARG A 63 2.77 1.81 -11.19
CA ARG A 63 3.10 3.00 -10.37
C ARG A 63 4.60 3.24 -10.19
N ALA A 64 5.42 2.20 -10.34
CA ALA A 64 6.88 2.29 -10.19
C ALA A 64 7.57 3.10 -11.30
N GLY A 65 6.85 3.54 -12.33
CA GLY A 65 7.38 4.33 -13.44
C GLY A 65 7.54 5.84 -13.16
N THR A 66 7.05 6.38 -12.04
CA THR A 66 6.92 7.85 -11.86
C THR A 66 7.64 8.42 -10.62
N SER A 67 8.36 7.62 -9.82
CA SER A 67 9.01 8.10 -8.60
C SER A 67 10.44 7.58 -8.45
N ARG A 68 11.36 8.10 -9.27
CA ARG A 68 12.82 8.06 -9.03
C ARG A 68 13.45 9.44 -8.84
N ILE A 69 12.63 10.47 -8.66
CA ILE A 69 13.10 11.82 -8.34
C ILE A 69 12.47 12.17 -7.00
N ASP A 70 13.05 11.70 -5.90
CA ASP A 70 12.86 12.25 -4.53
C ASP A 70 13.71 11.46 -3.53
N ASP A 71 15.02 11.41 -3.74
CA ASP A 71 15.98 11.01 -2.71
C ASP A 71 17.06 12.10 -2.61
N GLY A 72 16.69 13.21 -1.96
CA GLY A 72 17.43 13.77 -0.83
C GLY A 72 18.90 14.20 -0.93
N ASP A 73 19.63 13.99 -2.03
CA ASP A 73 21.10 14.23 -2.09
C ASP A 73 21.49 15.47 -2.91
N ARG A 74 20.65 16.52 -2.84
CA ARG A 74 20.87 17.81 -3.54
C ARG A 74 21.45 18.92 -2.65
N ASN A 75 22.28 18.59 -1.66
CA ASN A 75 22.98 19.62 -0.88
C ASN A 75 24.52 19.46 -0.81
N LEU A 76 25.14 18.81 -1.80
CA LEU A 76 26.62 18.74 -1.88
C LEU A 76 27.28 19.46 -3.07
N ILE A 77 26.56 20.31 -3.78
CA ILE A 77 27.14 21.15 -4.85
C ILE A 77 26.62 22.59 -4.78
N ALA A 78 27.05 23.33 -3.77
CA ALA A 78 27.12 24.79 -3.88
C ALA A 78 28.55 25.16 -4.35
N PRO A 79 28.73 25.79 -5.52
CA PRO A 79 30.03 26.29 -5.94
C PRO A 79 30.50 27.39 -4.97
N ARG A 80 31.75 27.27 -4.50
CA ARG A 80 32.44 28.35 -3.77
C ARG A 80 32.46 29.60 -4.66
N GLN A 81 31.80 30.66 -4.24
CA GLN A 81 32.07 31.98 -4.79
C GLN A 81 33.48 32.43 -4.35
N ILE A 82 34.28 32.84 -5.33
CA ILE A 82 35.40 33.77 -5.18
C ILE A 82 34.81 35.17 -5.19
#